data_AF-A0A7L2SE53-F1
#
_entry.id   AF-A0A7L2SE53-F1
#
_cell.length_a   1.000
_cell.length_b   1.000
_cell.length_c   1.000
_cell.angle_alpha   90.00
_cell.angle_beta   90.00
_cell.angle_gamma   90.00
#
_symmetry.space_group_name_H-M   'P 1'
#
loop_
_entity.id
_entity.type
_entity.pdbx_description
1 polymer ?
#
loop_
_entity_poly.entity_id
_entity_poly.type
_entity_poly.pdbx_seq_one_letter_code
_entity_poly.pdbx_strand_id
1 'polypeptide(L)'
;GKYLNLLKEDAENGLCVVLMNCEEFLKQQQRTVVSSLCCLQEHYAGYDWFASSIFLIMSGDREKTLTFLQQFSRLLVSAFLWLPRLHLSMHLPVKTLEYGIHPVYFCSAHHVEMLLKADILLCQGKKNIFHLLPSKICLQWITQCFWNYMDWSEICHYIAICIFLGPDYQIYMCISVFRHLQQDILKHTEA
;
A
#
# COMPACT_ATOMS: atom_id res chain seq x y z
N GLY A 1 3.83 -9.14 14.62
CA GLY A 1 4.52 -8.61 15.81
C GLY A 1 4.95 -9.72 16.74
N LYS A 2 4.08 -10.10 17.71
CA LYS A 2 4.39 -11.13 18.73
C LYS A 2 4.80 -12.48 18.14
N TYR A 3 4.03 -13.01 17.18
CA TYR A 3 4.35 -14.28 16.50
C TYR A 3 5.75 -14.30 15.83
N LEU A 4 6.18 -13.14 15.32
CA LEU A 4 7.47 -12.97 14.68
C LEU A 4 8.59 -12.62 15.68
N ASN A 5 8.30 -12.58 16.98
CA ASN A 5 9.21 -12.16 18.06
C ASN A 5 9.83 -10.76 17.88
N LEU A 6 9.13 -9.86 17.17
CA LEU A 6 9.61 -8.48 16.91
C LEU A 6 9.22 -7.48 18.00
N LEU A 7 8.21 -7.82 18.80
CA LEU A 7 7.61 -6.93 19.79
C LEU A 7 7.54 -7.59 21.15
N LYS A 8 7.63 -6.77 22.20
CA LYS A 8 7.35 -7.17 23.58
C LYS A 8 5.84 -7.27 23.83
N GLU A 9 5.47 -7.92 24.94
CA GLU A 9 4.07 -8.15 25.35
C GLU A 9 3.21 -6.87 25.43
N ASP A 10 3.83 -5.73 25.73
CA ASP A 10 3.23 -4.43 26.05
C ASP A 10 3.31 -3.39 24.91
N ALA A 11 3.72 -3.80 23.71
CA ALA A 11 3.96 -2.87 22.58
C ALA A 11 2.69 -2.23 21.99
N GLU A 12 1.49 -2.72 22.33
CA GLU A 12 0.21 -2.23 21.80
C GLU A 12 -0.03 -0.76 22.13
N ASN A 13 0.20 -0.35 23.38
CA ASN A 13 0.08 1.05 23.78
C ASN A 13 1.04 1.95 22.99
N GLY A 14 2.25 1.45 22.72
CA GLY A 14 3.22 2.16 21.89
C GLY A 14 2.70 2.39 20.47
N LEU A 15 2.14 1.34 19.85
CA LEU A 15 1.56 1.42 18.51
C LEU A 15 0.36 2.39 18.47
N CYS A 16 -0.55 2.31 19.44
CA CYS A 16 -1.70 3.24 19.51
C CYS A 16 -1.24 4.69 19.55
N VAL A 17 -0.24 5.01 20.36
CA VAL A 17 0.33 6.36 20.43
C VAL A 17 0.93 6.78 19.09
N VAL A 18 1.67 5.89 18.40
CA VAL A 18 2.20 6.17 17.06
C VAL A 18 1.09 6.50 16.08
N LEU A 19 0.04 5.66 16.01
CA LEU A 19 -1.07 5.83 15.09
C LEU A 19 -1.86 7.12 15.35
N MET A 20 -2.09 7.48 16.62
CA MET A 20 -2.74 8.74 16.98
C MET A 20 -1.90 9.96 16.55
N ASN A 21 -0.58 9.93 16.78
CA ASN A 21 0.32 11.00 16.35
C ASN A 21 0.35 11.13 14.81
N CYS A 22 0.35 10.01 14.11
CA CYS A 22 0.23 9.99 12.65
C CYS A 22 -1.08 10.64 12.21
N GLU A 23 -2.21 10.25 12.78
CA GLU A 23 -3.52 10.81 12.43
C GLU A 23 -3.57 12.33 12.63
N GLU A 24 -3.09 12.83 13.78
CA GLU A 24 -3.02 14.26 14.05
C GLU A 24 -2.10 15.00 13.07
N PHE A 25 -0.92 14.44 12.77
CA PHE A 25 0.02 15.01 11.80
C PHE A 25 -0.58 15.07 10.39
N LEU A 26 -1.29 14.02 9.97
CA LEU A 26 -1.87 13.94 8.63
C LEU A 26 -3.06 14.88 8.46
N LYS A 27 -3.88 15.08 9.50
CA LYS A 27 -4.97 16.07 9.49
C LYS A 27 -4.47 17.48 9.17
N GLN A 28 -3.26 17.84 9.60
CA GLN A 28 -2.66 19.14 9.30
C GLN A 28 -2.35 19.33 7.80
N GLN A 29 -2.24 18.22 7.05
CA GLN A 29 -1.92 18.21 5.62
C GLN A 29 -3.16 17.93 4.75
N GLN A 30 -4.33 17.79 5.36
CA GLN A 30 -5.59 17.54 4.70
C GLN A 30 -6.34 18.84 4.41
N ARG A 31 -7.10 18.83 3.33
CA ARG A 31 -8.02 19.91 2.98
C ARG A 31 -9.45 19.49 3.29
N THR A 32 -10.28 20.44 3.67
CA THR A 32 -11.72 20.21 3.79
C THR A 32 -12.34 20.15 2.40
N VAL A 33 -13.07 19.07 2.09
CA VAL A 33 -13.80 18.91 0.83
C VAL A 33 -15.26 18.68 1.16
N VAL A 34 -16.16 19.46 0.56
CA VAL A 34 -17.60 19.18 0.58
C VAL A 34 -17.89 18.27 -0.61
N SER A 35 -18.14 16.99 -0.35
CA SER A 35 -18.49 16.00 -1.37
C SER A 35 -19.65 15.14 -0.89
N SER A 36 -20.45 14.63 -1.83
CA SER A 36 -21.50 13.64 -1.58
C SER A 36 -20.96 12.21 -1.46
N LEU A 37 -19.68 11.98 -1.79
CA LEU A 37 -19.05 10.67 -1.69
C LEU A 37 -18.62 10.39 -0.24
N CYS A 38 -19.16 9.32 0.35
CA CYS A 38 -18.82 8.89 1.72
C CYS A 38 -17.31 8.73 1.94
N CYS A 39 -16.55 8.25 0.94
CA CYS A 39 -15.10 8.09 1.05
C CYS A 39 -14.32 9.40 1.15
N LEU A 40 -14.97 10.56 0.97
CA LEU A 40 -14.36 11.89 1.06
C LEU A 40 -14.95 12.74 2.20
N GLN A 41 -15.94 12.23 2.92
CA GLN A 41 -16.63 12.96 4.01
C GLN A 41 -15.95 12.80 5.37
N GLU A 42 -15.19 11.72 5.56
CA GLU A 42 -14.66 11.32 6.86
C GLU A 42 -13.14 11.06 6.81
N HIS A 43 -12.58 10.67 7.96
CA HIS A 43 -11.20 10.21 8.10
C HIS A 43 -10.88 9.08 7.14
N TYR A 44 -9.59 8.85 6.89
CA TYR A 44 -9.14 7.73 6.07
C TYR A 44 -9.69 6.42 6.67
N ALA A 45 -10.58 5.74 5.92
CA ALA A 45 -11.28 4.55 6.40
C ALA A 45 -10.38 3.29 6.45
N GLY A 46 -9.17 3.35 5.89
CA GLY A 46 -8.22 2.24 5.90
C GLY A 46 -7.35 2.22 7.14
N TYR A 47 -6.81 1.05 7.44
CA TYR A 47 -5.77 0.91 8.46
C TYR A 47 -4.43 1.44 7.95
N ASP A 48 -3.71 2.20 8.78
CA ASP A 48 -2.37 2.71 8.45
C ASP A 48 -1.32 1.59 8.59
N TRP A 49 -1.31 0.69 7.61
CA TRP A 49 -0.35 -0.42 7.57
C TRP A 49 1.09 0.07 7.53
N PHE A 50 1.36 1.27 6.97
CA PHE A 50 2.72 1.76 6.77
C PHE A 50 3.32 2.15 8.12
N ALA A 51 2.62 2.98 8.90
CA ALA A 51 3.07 3.34 10.25
C ALA A 51 3.29 2.09 11.12
N SER A 52 2.38 1.12 11.05
CA SER A 52 2.49 -0.15 11.78
C SER A 52 3.65 -1.02 11.31
N SER A 53 3.92 -1.07 10.00
CA SER A 53 5.07 -1.80 9.44
C SER A 53 6.38 -1.17 9.87
N ILE A 54 6.49 0.16 9.84
CA ILE A 54 7.68 0.85 10.36
C ILE A 54 7.85 0.60 11.85
N PHE A 55 6.77 0.64 12.64
CA PHE A 55 6.84 0.31 14.06
C PHE A 55 7.40 -1.10 14.32
N LEU A 56 6.98 -2.08 13.52
CA LEU A 56 7.51 -3.43 13.56
C LEU A 56 9.00 -3.50 13.15
N ILE A 57 9.39 -2.80 12.07
CA ILE A 57 10.79 -2.72 11.61
C ILE A 57 11.68 -2.09 12.69
N MET A 58 11.18 -1.08 13.40
CA MET A 58 11.86 -0.42 14.51
C MET A 58 11.76 -1.20 15.83
N SER A 59 11.32 -2.47 15.80
CA SER A 59 11.20 -3.35 16.98
C SER A 59 10.32 -2.77 18.09
N GLY A 60 9.29 -2.01 17.72
CA GLY A 60 8.37 -1.37 18.66
C GLY A 60 8.89 -0.09 19.30
N ASP A 61 10.02 0.45 18.85
CA ASP A 61 10.57 1.72 19.34
C ASP A 61 9.75 2.90 18.79
N ARG A 62 8.92 3.47 19.66
CA ARG A 62 8.03 4.59 19.34
C ARG A 62 8.78 5.81 18.81
N GLU A 63 9.87 6.21 19.48
CA GLU A 63 10.57 7.46 19.16
C GLU A 63 11.28 7.37 17.82
N LYS A 64 11.95 6.22 17.56
CA LYS A 64 12.55 5.96 16.25
C LYS A 64 11.50 5.90 15.14
N THR A 65 10.36 5.27 15.41
CA THR A 65 9.25 5.17 14.45
C THR A 65 8.72 6.55 14.08
N LEU A 66 8.40 7.38 15.06
CA LEU A 66 7.89 8.74 14.81
C LEU A 66 8.92 9.62 14.10
N THR A 67 10.19 9.56 14.53
CA THR A 67 11.28 10.31 13.90
C THR A 67 11.43 9.91 12.44
N PHE A 68 11.42 8.61 12.16
CA PHE A 68 11.47 8.10 10.78
C PHE A 68 10.27 8.59 9.97
N LEU A 69 9.04 8.42 10.46
CA LEU A 69 7.83 8.81 9.73
C LEU A 69 7.81 10.31 9.41
N GLN A 70 8.22 11.15 10.37
CA GLN A 70 8.35 12.59 10.17
C GLN A 70 9.40 12.94 9.09
N GLN A 71 10.58 12.33 9.14
CA GLN A 71 11.62 12.56 8.13
C GLN A 71 11.18 12.03 6.75
N PHE A 72 10.61 10.83 6.72
CA PHE A 72 10.11 10.19 5.52
C PHE A 72 9.00 10.99 4.85
N SER A 73 8.15 11.67 5.63
CA SER A 73 7.10 12.56 5.10
C SER A 73 7.62 13.71 4.23
N ARG A 74 8.92 14.04 4.31
CA ARG A 74 9.55 15.06 3.47
C ARG A 74 9.93 14.53 2.08
N LEU A 75 9.92 13.22 1.89
CA LEU A 75 10.24 12.57 0.62
C LEU A 75 8.98 12.35 -0.21
N LEU A 76 9.05 12.54 -1.52
CA LEU A 76 7.91 12.35 -2.43
C LEU A 76 7.38 10.90 -2.40
N VAL A 77 8.26 9.92 -2.28
CA VAL A 77 7.92 8.49 -2.22
C VAL A 77 6.93 8.15 -1.10
N SER A 78 6.94 8.92 -0.02
CA SER A 78 6.02 8.70 1.11
C SER A 78 4.56 8.90 0.74
N ALA A 79 4.25 9.70 -0.29
CA ALA A 79 2.89 9.81 -0.80
C ALA A 79 2.36 8.44 -1.32
N PHE A 80 3.22 7.62 -1.91
CA PHE A 80 2.82 6.36 -2.55
C PHE A 80 2.85 5.16 -1.63
N LEU A 81 3.74 5.16 -0.63
CA LEU A 81 3.82 4.09 0.37
C LEU A 81 2.92 4.33 1.58
N TRP A 82 2.79 5.58 2.02
CA TRP A 82 2.00 5.94 3.19
C TRP A 82 0.63 6.48 2.75
N LEU A 83 -0.24 5.56 2.32
CA LEU A 83 -1.54 5.87 1.68
C LEU A 83 -2.38 6.94 2.39
N PRO A 84 -2.53 6.94 3.73
CA PRO A 84 -3.23 8.00 4.45
C PRO A 84 -2.76 9.43 4.11
N ARG A 85 -1.50 9.63 3.68
CA ARG A 85 -0.97 10.94 3.27
C ARG A 85 -1.65 11.55 2.07
N LEU A 86 -2.11 10.69 1.15
CA LEU A 86 -2.80 11.14 -0.06
C LEU A 86 -4.30 11.29 0.15
N HIS A 87 -4.85 10.76 1.25
CA HIS A 87 -6.25 10.99 1.59
C HIS A 87 -6.51 12.47 1.82
N LEU A 88 -7.34 13.09 0.96
CA LEU A 88 -7.68 14.51 1.02
C LEU A 88 -6.48 15.47 1.11
N SER A 89 -5.33 15.06 0.59
CA SER A 89 -4.10 15.83 0.70
C SER A 89 -4.23 17.18 0.01
N MET A 90 -3.75 18.25 0.64
CA MET A 90 -3.64 19.58 0.01
C MET A 90 -2.72 19.58 -1.22
N HIS A 91 -1.84 18.57 -1.34
CA HIS A 91 -0.90 18.42 -2.45
C HIS A 91 -1.53 17.79 -3.70
N LEU A 92 -2.76 17.27 -3.62
CA LEU A 92 -3.45 16.68 -4.76
C LEU A 92 -4.34 17.70 -5.48
N PRO A 93 -4.38 17.68 -6.84
CA PRO A 93 -5.31 18.49 -7.60
C PRO A 93 -6.77 18.20 -7.20
N VAL A 94 -7.59 19.26 -7.12
CA VAL A 94 -9.02 19.16 -6.76
C VAL A 94 -9.77 18.15 -7.62
N LYS A 95 -9.55 18.19 -8.94
CA LYS A 95 -10.19 17.30 -9.90
C LYS A 95 -9.91 15.84 -9.60
N THR A 96 -8.69 15.50 -9.18
CA THR A 96 -8.31 14.12 -8.85
C THR A 96 -9.06 13.61 -7.62
N LEU A 97 -9.26 14.48 -6.63
CA LEU A 97 -9.96 14.13 -5.39
C LEU A 97 -11.46 13.93 -5.61
N GLU A 98 -12.09 14.68 -6.51
CA GLU A 98 -13.53 14.57 -6.82
C GLU A 98 -13.93 13.18 -7.32
N TYR A 99 -13.01 12.44 -7.96
CA TYR A 99 -13.28 11.08 -8.43
C TYR A 99 -13.28 10.04 -7.30
N GLY A 100 -12.76 10.36 -6.11
CA GLY A 100 -12.67 9.43 -4.98
C GLY A 100 -11.75 8.21 -5.22
N ILE A 101 -10.96 8.23 -6.30
CA ILE A 101 -10.02 7.15 -6.65
C ILE A 101 -8.66 7.47 -6.04
N HIS A 102 -8.15 6.58 -5.18
CA HIS A 102 -6.84 6.75 -4.56
C HIS A 102 -5.71 6.76 -5.62
N PRO A 103 -4.73 7.68 -5.55
CA PRO A 103 -3.70 7.82 -6.59
C PRO A 103 -2.90 6.56 -6.90
N VAL A 104 -2.64 5.72 -5.90
CA VAL A 104 -2.00 4.41 -6.08
C VAL A 104 -2.72 3.50 -7.08
N TYR A 105 -4.04 3.65 -7.27
CA TYR A 105 -4.75 2.89 -8.29
C TYR A 105 -4.29 3.27 -9.71
N PHE A 106 -4.28 4.56 -10.06
CA PHE A 106 -3.92 4.97 -11.43
C PHE A 106 -2.41 5.10 -11.65
N CYS A 107 -1.62 5.35 -10.59
CA CYS A 107 -0.16 5.42 -10.66
C CYS A 107 0.54 4.05 -10.58
N SER A 108 -0.10 3.02 -10.03
CA SER A 108 0.54 1.70 -9.88
C SER A 108 -0.33 0.59 -10.48
N ALA A 109 -1.51 0.36 -9.92
CA ALA A 109 -2.33 -0.81 -10.24
C ALA A 109 -2.80 -0.84 -11.72
N HIS A 110 -3.15 0.32 -12.29
CA HIS A 110 -3.53 0.43 -13.69
C HIS A 110 -2.35 0.14 -14.63
N HIS A 111 -1.14 0.61 -14.30
CA HIS A 111 0.05 0.30 -15.11
C HIS A 111 0.40 -1.18 -15.08
N VAL A 112 0.23 -1.86 -13.94
CA VAL A 112 0.37 -3.32 -13.88
C VAL A 112 -0.61 -3.97 -14.86
N GLU A 113 -1.88 -3.59 -14.85
CA GLU A 113 -2.87 -4.16 -15.77
C GLU A 113 -2.49 -3.95 -17.24
N MET A 114 -1.99 -2.77 -17.61
CA MET A 114 -1.53 -2.48 -18.97
C MET A 114 -0.31 -3.32 -19.36
N LEU A 115 0.64 -3.51 -18.45
CA LEU A 115 1.83 -4.34 -18.67
C LEU A 115 1.47 -5.82 -18.82
N LEU A 116 0.56 -6.34 -17.98
CA LEU A 116 0.09 -7.72 -18.09
C LEU A 116 -0.72 -7.98 -19.37
N LYS A 117 -1.43 -6.96 -19.87
CA LYS A 117 -2.12 -7.03 -21.18
C LYS A 117 -1.14 -7.03 -22.36
N ALA A 118 0.00 -6.37 -22.22
CA ALA A 118 1.05 -6.32 -23.24
C ALA A 118 1.94 -7.57 -23.23
N ASP A 119 2.18 -8.16 -22.05
CA ASP A 119 2.94 -9.41 -21.90
C ASP A 119 2.10 -10.62 -22.37
N ILE A 120 2.39 -11.10 -23.58
CA ILE A 120 1.76 -12.26 -24.23
C ILE A 120 1.74 -13.52 -23.33
N LEU A 121 2.69 -13.65 -22.39
CA LEU A 121 2.88 -14.84 -21.55
C LEU A 121 1.72 -15.17 -20.60
N LEU A 122 0.88 -14.20 -20.19
CA LEU A 122 -0.29 -14.45 -19.35
C LEU A 122 -1.60 -14.61 -20.16
N CYS A 123 -1.61 -14.13 -21.40
CA CYS A 123 -2.77 -14.18 -22.29
C CYS A 123 -2.84 -15.45 -23.17
N GLN A 124 -1.76 -16.25 -23.22
CA GLN A 124 -1.71 -17.48 -24.04
C GLN A 124 -2.57 -18.64 -23.50
N GLY A 125 -3.24 -18.48 -22.35
CA GLY A 125 -3.82 -19.60 -21.60
C GLY A 125 -5.32 -19.87 -21.73
N LYS A 126 -6.21 -18.86 -21.77
CA LYS A 126 -7.68 -19.04 -21.89
C LYS A 126 -8.36 -17.66 -21.84
N LYS A 127 -9.26 -17.38 -22.79
CA LYS A 127 -10.11 -16.16 -22.87
C LYS A 127 -11.05 -15.91 -21.67
N ASN A 128 -11.10 -16.83 -20.68
CA ASN A 128 -12.05 -16.80 -19.56
C ASN A 128 -11.42 -16.78 -18.15
N ILE A 129 -10.09 -16.74 -17.98
CA ILE A 129 -9.48 -16.88 -16.64
C ILE A 129 -9.58 -15.61 -15.77
N PHE A 130 -9.62 -14.42 -16.36
CA PHE A 130 -9.68 -13.17 -15.59
C PHE A 130 -11.10 -12.57 -15.59
N HIS A 131 -12.01 -13.17 -14.82
CA HIS A 131 -13.19 -12.44 -14.35
C HIS A 131 -12.83 -11.39 -13.29
N LEU A 132 -11.63 -11.46 -12.70
CA LEU A 132 -11.05 -10.44 -11.83
C LEU A 132 -10.11 -9.52 -12.61
N LEU A 133 -10.26 -8.21 -12.43
CA LEU A 133 -9.32 -7.22 -12.97
C LEU A 133 -7.98 -7.29 -12.21
N PRO A 134 -6.83 -7.54 -12.86
CA PRO A 134 -5.52 -7.58 -12.21
C PRO A 134 -5.21 -6.32 -11.38
N SER A 135 -5.66 -5.16 -11.85
CA SER A 135 -5.55 -3.89 -11.12
C SER A 135 -6.27 -3.90 -9.77
N LYS A 136 -7.40 -4.62 -9.64
CA LYS A 136 -8.10 -4.75 -8.35
C LYS A 136 -7.32 -5.61 -7.36
N ILE A 137 -6.73 -6.71 -7.84
CA ILE A 137 -5.87 -7.58 -7.03
C ILE A 137 -4.62 -6.81 -6.57
N CYS A 138 -3.94 -6.12 -7.49
CA CYS A 138 -2.79 -5.28 -7.15
C CYS A 138 -3.13 -4.19 -6.16
N LEU A 139 -4.28 -3.53 -6.34
CA LEU A 139 -4.72 -2.51 -5.41
C LEU A 139 -4.86 -3.11 -4.00
N GLN A 140 -5.48 -4.28 -3.86
CA GLN A 140 -5.60 -4.95 -2.55
C GLN A 140 -4.23 -5.30 -1.96
N TRP A 141 -3.31 -5.83 -2.76
CA TRP A 141 -1.96 -6.14 -2.28
C TRP A 141 -1.22 -4.90 -1.79
N ILE A 142 -1.25 -3.81 -2.56
CA ILE A 142 -0.57 -2.56 -2.19
C ILE A 142 -1.23 -1.91 -0.98
N THR A 143 -2.57 -1.92 -0.89
CA THR A 143 -3.30 -1.34 0.25
C THR A 143 -3.14 -2.13 1.55
N GLN A 144 -2.61 -3.35 1.47
CA GLN A 144 -2.35 -4.22 2.63
C GLN A 144 -0.85 -4.52 2.81
N CYS A 145 0.04 -3.85 2.07
CA CYS A 145 1.48 -4.11 2.09
C CYS A 145 1.85 -5.59 1.91
N PHE A 146 1.04 -6.34 1.16
CA PHE A 146 1.22 -7.77 0.98
C PHE A 146 1.25 -8.56 2.31
N TRP A 147 0.76 -8.02 3.44
CA TRP A 147 0.75 -8.68 4.75
C TRP A 147 0.07 -10.06 4.74
N ASN A 148 -0.88 -10.25 3.83
CA ASN A 148 -1.62 -11.51 3.69
C ASN A 148 -0.99 -12.49 2.68
N TYR A 149 0.16 -12.15 2.10
CA TYR A 149 0.72 -12.88 0.97
C TYR A 149 2.23 -13.14 1.07
N MET A 150 2.99 -12.16 1.57
CA MET A 150 4.45 -12.22 1.68
C MET A 150 4.93 -12.51 3.10
N ASP A 151 6.09 -13.14 3.20
CA ASP A 151 6.79 -13.27 4.47
C ASP A 151 7.29 -11.92 4.98
N TRP A 152 7.53 -11.82 6.29
CA TRP A 152 7.94 -10.56 6.91
C TRP A 152 9.23 -9.97 6.31
N SER A 153 10.21 -10.82 5.99
CA SER A 153 11.46 -10.39 5.35
C SER A 153 11.20 -9.78 3.97
N GLU A 154 10.32 -10.37 3.18
CA GLU A 154 9.92 -9.89 1.86
C GLU A 154 9.17 -8.56 1.95
N ILE A 155 8.30 -8.39 2.95
CA ILE A 155 7.61 -7.12 3.24
C ILE A 155 8.64 -6.03 3.57
N CYS A 156 9.64 -6.34 4.40
CA CYS A 156 10.72 -5.39 4.70
C CYS A 156 11.52 -5.02 3.45
N HIS A 157 11.86 -6.00 2.61
CA HIS A 157 12.55 -5.76 1.34
C HIS A 157 11.69 -4.92 0.38
N TYR A 158 10.39 -5.19 0.28
CA TYR A 158 9.44 -4.41 -0.52
C TYR A 158 9.45 -2.94 -0.11
N ILE A 159 9.30 -2.66 1.19
CA ILE A 159 9.33 -1.30 1.72
C ILE A 159 10.68 -0.64 1.42
N ALA A 160 11.80 -1.31 1.71
CA ALA A 160 13.13 -0.78 1.46
C ALA A 160 13.37 -0.47 -0.03
N ILE A 161 13.03 -1.40 -0.93
CA ILE A 161 13.15 -1.24 -2.38
C ILE A 161 12.35 -0.03 -2.84
N CYS A 162 11.09 0.11 -2.41
CA CYS A 162 10.28 1.25 -2.80
C CYS A 162 10.84 2.57 -2.27
N ILE A 163 11.40 2.59 -1.06
CA ILE A 163 12.04 3.79 -0.48
C ILE A 163 13.31 4.18 -1.25
N PHE A 164 14.18 3.22 -1.57
CA PHE A 164 15.49 3.50 -2.17
C PHE A 164 15.45 3.66 -3.69
N LEU A 165 14.65 2.83 -4.37
CA LEU A 165 14.60 2.78 -5.84
C LEU A 165 13.36 3.49 -6.41
N GLY A 166 12.41 3.86 -5.56
CA GLY A 166 11.23 4.65 -5.92
C GLY A 166 9.93 3.83 -5.95
N PRO A 167 8.78 4.53 -5.98
CA PRO A 167 7.46 3.90 -5.86
C PRO A 167 7.07 3.07 -7.08
N ASP A 168 7.69 3.29 -8.25
CA ASP A 168 7.43 2.51 -9.46
C ASP A 168 7.77 1.03 -9.26
N TYR A 169 8.64 0.70 -8.31
CA TYR A 169 8.95 -0.68 -7.93
C TYR A 169 7.75 -1.45 -7.37
N GLN A 170 6.67 -0.77 -6.94
CA GLN A 170 5.39 -1.41 -6.64
C GLN A 170 4.85 -2.20 -7.84
N ILE A 171 5.02 -1.67 -9.06
CA ILE A 171 4.55 -2.31 -10.30
C ILE A 171 5.31 -3.60 -10.54
N TYR A 172 6.64 -3.56 -10.44
CA TYR A 172 7.50 -4.73 -10.66
C TYR A 172 7.27 -5.83 -9.63
N MET A 173 7.00 -5.46 -8.37
CA MET A 173 6.64 -6.41 -7.32
C MET A 173 5.31 -7.10 -7.62
N CYS A 174 4.28 -6.34 -7.99
CA CYS A 174 3.00 -6.91 -8.42
C CYS A 174 3.13 -7.86 -9.62
N ILE A 175 3.92 -7.48 -10.64
CA ILE A 175 4.18 -8.34 -11.81
C ILE A 175 4.92 -9.62 -11.39
N SER A 176 5.91 -9.50 -10.51
CA SER A 176 6.69 -10.65 -10.03
C SER A 176 5.81 -11.64 -9.29
N VAL A 177 4.91 -11.16 -8.42
CA VAL A 177 3.91 -11.99 -7.74
C VAL A 177 2.98 -12.68 -8.74
N PHE A 178 2.46 -11.95 -9.74
CA PHE A 178 1.62 -12.56 -10.76
C PHE A 178 2.34 -13.65 -11.56
N ARG A 179 3.61 -13.44 -11.92
CA ARG A 179 4.43 -14.44 -12.61
C ARG A 179 4.70 -15.66 -11.75
N HIS A 180 4.93 -15.47 -10.46
CA HIS A 180 5.09 -16.58 -9.51
C HIS A 180 3.81 -17.42 -9.41
N LEU A 181 2.66 -16.76 -9.23
CA LEU A 181 1.35 -17.40 -9.14
C LEU A 181 0.85 -18.04 -10.44
N GLN A 182 1.42 -17.63 -11.58
CA GLN A 182 0.97 -18.09 -12.90
C GLN A 182 0.91 -19.62 -12.99
N GLN A 183 1.93 -20.31 -12.47
CA GLN A 183 1.99 -21.77 -12.56
C GLN A 183 0.87 -22.45 -11.78
N ASP A 184 0.47 -21.90 -10.64
CA ASP A 184 -0.57 -22.50 -9.79
C ASP A 184 -1.97 -22.11 -10.25
N ILE A 185 -2.16 -20.89 -10.76
CA ILE A 185 -3.41 -20.47 -11.41
C ILE A 185 -3.71 -21.39 -12.60
N LEU A 186 -2.71 -21.73 -13.41
CA LEU A 186 -2.89 -22.62 -14.57
C LEU A 186 -3.32 -24.02 -14.14
N LYS A 187 -2.70 -24.61 -13.10
CA LYS A 187 -3.05 -25.94 -12.57
C LYS A 187 -4.49 -26.01 -12.04
N HIS A 188 -4.95 -24.97 -11.35
CA HIS A 188 -6.31 -24.91 -10.79
C HIS A 188 -7.41 -24.69 -11.84
N THR A 189 -7.05 -24.36 -13.09
CA THR A 189 -8.01 -24.17 -14.20
C THR A 189 -8.11 -25.40 -15.13
N GLU A 190 -7.44 -26.51 -14.79
CA GLU A 190 -7.47 -27.77 -15.54
C GLU A 190 -8.24 -28.90 -14.83
N ALA A 191 -8.77 -28.63 -13.63
CA ALA A 191 -9.71 -29.48 -12.90
C ALA A 191 -11.15 -28.98 -13.04
#